data_AF-A0A2H6B7M6-F1
#
_entry.id   AF-A0A2H6B7M6-F1
#
_cell.length_a   1.000
_cell.length_b   1.000
_cell.length_c   1.000
_cell.angle_alpha   90.00
_cell.angle_beta   90.00
_cell.angle_gamma   90.00
#
_symmetry.space_group_name_H-M   'P 1'
#
loop_
_entity.id
_entity.type
_entity.pdbx_description
1 polymer ?
#
loop_
_entity_poly.entity_id
_entity_poly.type
_entity_poly.pdbx_seq_one_letter_code
_entity_poly.pdbx_strand_id
1 'polypeptide(L)'
;MTADALAALDGGVGGHFDAIVCFEVLEHLDDLDAVVERLVTRTRRGTKLIFSIPNSRTFAEENPYHVTDFDFRSTLSLTERFGDCRLLYQFHAEGSLIVAAPDALPSGHVASDLRMPERAESEYANHYIGLVGFDDDAVDAAVARLRFAVAPVYNRYIRAIELSNRRLWRENARLARKHLGSARSGAAAMAAKLDAVTRELAEAREHVAALQEQLQQERESAARAQALLATPRHRAVEAARTRLGRHRLLMRVARAAWGFIRPPRID
;
A
#
# COMPACT_ATOMS: atom_id res chain seq x y z
N MET A 1 14.40 11.06 -6.42
CA MET A 1 15.20 11.39 -7.62
C MET A 1 15.79 12.79 -7.55
N THR A 2 15.01 13.78 -7.13
CA THR A 2 15.43 15.18 -6.97
C THR A 2 16.70 15.38 -6.12
N ALA A 3 16.78 14.74 -4.94
CA ALA A 3 17.92 14.88 -4.04
C ALA A 3 19.24 14.42 -4.70
N ASP A 4 19.19 13.35 -5.49
CA ASP A 4 20.37 12.83 -6.20
C ASP A 4 20.79 13.76 -7.34
N ALA A 5 19.82 14.34 -8.06
CA ALA A 5 20.08 15.32 -9.11
C ALA A 5 20.74 16.59 -8.56
N LEU A 6 20.21 17.12 -7.44
CA LEU A 6 20.82 18.26 -6.75
C LEU A 6 22.22 17.92 -6.25
N ALA A 7 22.42 16.75 -5.63
CA ALA A 7 23.74 16.33 -5.17
C ALA A 7 24.76 16.24 -6.32
N ALA A 8 24.36 15.70 -7.47
CA ALA A 8 25.21 15.64 -8.66
C ALA A 8 25.56 17.04 -9.19
N LEU A 9 24.59 17.97 -9.20
CA LEU A 9 24.79 19.34 -9.65
C LEU A 9 25.57 20.22 -8.68
N ASP A 10 25.52 19.94 -7.37
CA ASP A 10 26.17 20.75 -6.34
C ASP A 10 27.62 20.30 -6.07
N GLY A 11 27.99 19.05 -6.36
CA GLY A 11 29.38 18.60 -6.27
C GLY A 11 29.66 17.10 -6.42
N GLY A 12 28.65 16.27 -6.69
CA GLY A 12 28.69 14.81 -6.53
C GLY A 12 29.34 13.98 -7.64
N VAL A 13 29.82 14.58 -8.72
CA VAL A 13 30.62 13.90 -9.76
C VAL A 13 31.79 14.84 -10.06
N GLY A 14 32.98 14.54 -9.56
CA GLY A 14 34.10 15.47 -9.57
C GLY A 14 34.48 15.94 -10.98
N GLY A 15 34.57 17.26 -11.19
CA GLY A 15 35.11 17.87 -12.41
C GLY A 15 34.26 18.99 -13.01
N HIS A 16 34.81 19.60 -14.07
CA HIS A 16 34.09 20.43 -15.01
C HIS A 16 33.40 19.53 -16.05
N PHE A 17 32.14 19.81 -16.37
CA PHE A 17 31.42 19.13 -17.45
C PHE A 17 31.32 20.07 -18.64
N ASP A 18 31.65 19.57 -19.82
CA ASP A 18 31.44 20.31 -21.06
C ASP A 18 29.96 20.36 -21.43
N ALA A 19 29.19 19.32 -21.07
CA ALA A 19 27.75 19.26 -21.31
C ALA A 19 27.00 18.45 -20.23
N ILE A 20 25.75 18.82 -20.01
CA ILE A 20 24.75 18.08 -19.22
C ILE A 20 23.65 17.62 -20.19
N VAL A 21 23.19 16.37 -20.05
CA VAL A 21 22.13 15.81 -20.89
C VAL A 21 21.01 15.26 -20.01
N CYS A 22 19.78 15.71 -20.24
CA CYS A 22 18.58 15.35 -19.47
C CYS A 22 17.45 14.97 -20.41
N PHE A 23 17.41 13.73 -20.89
CA PHE A 23 16.29 13.27 -21.71
C PHE A 23 15.20 12.66 -20.86
N GLU A 24 14.01 13.25 -20.92
CA GLU A 24 12.83 12.78 -20.16
C GLU A 24 13.18 12.61 -18.67
N VAL A 25 13.70 13.68 -18.08
CA VAL A 25 14.10 13.72 -16.66
C VAL A 25 13.34 14.79 -15.88
N LEU A 26 13.08 15.95 -16.50
CA LEU A 26 12.62 17.13 -15.77
C LEU A 26 11.18 16.96 -15.24
N GLU A 27 10.33 16.28 -15.99
CA GLU A 27 8.96 15.89 -15.64
C GLU A 27 8.87 14.98 -14.42
N HIS A 28 9.96 14.30 -14.06
CA HIS A 28 10.02 13.35 -12.95
C HIS A 28 10.56 13.97 -11.66
N LEU A 29 10.95 15.25 -11.67
CA LEU A 29 11.57 15.91 -10.51
C LEU A 29 10.52 16.50 -9.57
N ASP A 30 10.57 16.09 -8.30
CA ASP A 30 9.71 16.61 -7.24
C ASP A 30 9.98 18.09 -6.91
N ASP A 31 11.23 18.55 -7.04
CA ASP A 31 11.63 19.96 -6.89
C ASP A 31 12.29 20.46 -8.18
N LEU A 32 11.47 20.53 -9.23
CA LEU A 32 11.87 20.99 -10.55
C LEU A 32 12.53 22.37 -10.49
N ASP A 33 11.97 23.29 -9.72
CA ASP A 33 12.45 24.68 -9.68
C ASP A 33 13.87 24.79 -9.12
N ALA A 34 14.16 24.09 -8.03
CA ALA A 34 15.50 24.05 -7.46
C ALA A 34 16.49 23.47 -8.47
N VAL A 35 16.16 22.34 -9.11
CA VAL A 35 17.06 21.69 -10.09
C VAL A 35 17.31 22.59 -11.30
N VAL A 36 16.27 23.21 -11.85
CA VAL A 36 16.39 24.13 -12.98
C VAL A 36 17.26 25.34 -12.62
N GLU A 37 17.16 25.88 -11.39
CA GLU A 37 18.04 26.97 -10.93
C GLU A 37 19.53 26.56 -10.94
N ARG A 38 19.85 25.32 -10.53
CA ARG A 38 21.22 24.80 -10.59
C ARG A 38 21.68 24.64 -12.04
N LEU A 39 20.82 24.09 -12.91
CA LEU A 39 21.11 23.96 -14.33
C LEU A 39 21.38 25.32 -14.98
N VAL A 40 20.54 26.34 -14.72
CA VAL A 40 20.75 27.72 -15.18
C VAL A 40 22.07 28.28 -14.67
N THR A 41 22.42 28.03 -13.41
CA THR A 41 23.70 28.48 -12.84
C THR A 41 24.88 27.83 -13.55
N ARG A 42 24.78 26.53 -13.90
CA ARG A 42 25.82 25.81 -14.63
C ARG A 42 25.95 26.30 -16.07
N THR A 43 24.83 26.49 -16.78
CA THR A 43 24.87 26.98 -18.17
C THR A 43 25.43 28.39 -18.28
N ARG A 44 25.13 29.27 -17.31
CA ARG A 44 25.75 30.61 -17.21
C ARG A 44 27.27 30.59 -17.00
N ARG A 45 27.82 29.48 -16.52
CA ARG A 45 29.27 29.28 -16.36
C ARG A 45 29.91 28.61 -17.58
N GLY A 46 29.16 28.44 -18.67
CA GLY A 46 29.63 27.90 -19.95
C GLY A 46 29.37 26.41 -20.16
N THR A 47 28.74 25.71 -19.19
CA THR A 47 28.36 24.30 -19.37
C THR A 47 27.23 24.19 -20.39
N LYS A 48 27.36 23.32 -21.39
CA LYS A 48 26.29 23.10 -22.36
C LYS A 48 25.17 22.27 -21.73
N LEU A 49 23.92 22.45 -22.19
CA LEU A 49 22.78 21.66 -21.72
C LEU A 49 21.97 21.18 -22.93
N ILE A 50 21.62 19.90 -22.90
CA ILE A 50 20.63 19.29 -23.78
C ILE A 50 19.56 18.69 -22.89
N PHE A 51 18.29 19.01 -23.14
CA PHE A 51 17.19 18.34 -22.45
C PHE A 51 16.05 18.02 -23.39
N SER A 52 15.27 16.98 -23.08
CA SER A 52 13.99 16.71 -23.72
C SER A 52 12.88 16.61 -22.69
N ILE A 53 11.70 17.07 -23.06
CA ILE A 53 10.49 17.00 -22.24
C ILE A 53 9.35 16.49 -23.13
N PRO A 54 8.56 15.50 -22.67
CA PRO A 54 7.37 15.06 -23.38
C PRO A 54 6.28 16.14 -23.33
N ASN A 55 5.52 16.30 -24.42
CA ASN A 55 4.34 17.17 -24.48
C ASN A 55 3.12 16.48 -23.83
N SER A 56 3.32 15.87 -22.65
CA SER A 56 2.41 14.92 -22.00
C SER A 56 1.04 15.54 -21.74
N ARG A 57 0.98 16.81 -21.33
CA ARG A 57 -0.29 17.49 -21.05
C ARG A 57 -1.13 17.70 -22.31
N THR A 58 -0.51 18.10 -23.41
CA THR A 58 -1.22 18.32 -24.69
C THR A 58 -1.78 17.02 -25.26
N PHE A 59 -1.05 15.92 -25.09
CA PHE A 59 -1.47 14.59 -25.55
C PHE A 59 -2.26 13.78 -24.52
N ALA A 60 -2.56 14.36 -23.35
CA ALA A 60 -3.23 13.70 -22.24
C ALA A 60 -2.59 12.33 -21.89
N GLU A 61 -1.27 12.28 -21.90
CA GLU A 61 -0.50 11.09 -21.56
C GLU A 61 -0.57 10.85 -20.04
N GLU A 62 -1.01 9.66 -19.63
CA GLU A 62 -1.04 9.27 -18.23
C GLU A 62 0.20 8.42 -17.90
N ASN A 63 1.20 9.04 -17.26
CA ASN A 63 2.39 8.35 -16.76
C ASN A 63 2.52 8.56 -15.25
N PRO A 64 2.47 7.48 -14.42
CA PRO A 64 2.51 7.60 -12.95
C PRO A 64 3.85 8.12 -12.42
N TYR A 65 4.88 8.19 -13.26
CA TYR A 65 6.18 8.74 -12.89
C TYR A 65 6.30 10.23 -13.21
N HIS A 66 5.41 10.83 -14.00
CA HIS A 66 5.41 12.27 -14.25
C HIS A 66 4.87 13.00 -13.01
N VAL A 67 5.75 13.74 -12.35
CA VAL A 67 5.36 14.65 -11.27
C VAL A 67 4.83 15.97 -11.85
N THR A 68 5.40 16.40 -12.98
CA THR A 68 4.99 17.60 -13.71
C THR A 68 4.69 17.27 -15.16
N ASP A 69 3.45 17.50 -15.59
CA ASP A 69 3.08 17.41 -17.01
C ASP A 69 3.33 18.72 -17.73
N PHE A 70 4.02 18.66 -18.87
CA PHE A 70 4.33 19.84 -19.69
C PHE A 70 3.42 19.94 -20.92
N ASP A 71 3.11 21.18 -21.28
CA ASP A 71 2.52 21.59 -22.55
C ASP A 71 3.47 22.57 -23.27
N PHE A 72 3.08 23.02 -24.46
CA PHE A 72 3.86 24.01 -25.22
C PHE A 72 4.19 25.27 -24.41
N ARG A 73 3.20 25.84 -23.71
CA ARG A 73 3.36 27.11 -23.00
C ARG A 73 4.28 27.00 -21.79
N SER A 74 4.09 25.98 -20.96
CA SER A 74 4.94 25.69 -19.81
C SER A 74 6.37 25.34 -20.23
N THR A 75 6.54 24.67 -21.38
CA THR A 75 7.86 24.44 -21.97
C THR A 75 8.53 25.75 -22.38
N LEU A 76 7.82 26.66 -23.06
CA LEU A 76 8.37 27.98 -23.40
C LEU A 76 8.79 28.74 -22.14
N SER A 77 7.93 28.82 -21.12
CA SER A 77 8.26 29.48 -19.85
C SER A 77 9.47 28.86 -19.14
N LEU A 78 9.66 27.54 -19.24
CA LEU A 78 10.87 26.89 -18.73
C LEU A 78 12.11 27.33 -19.52
N THR A 79 12.03 27.34 -20.86
CA THR A 79 13.18 27.70 -21.72
C THR A 79 13.63 29.15 -21.53
N GLU A 80 12.71 30.07 -21.24
CA GLU A 80 13.01 31.48 -20.95
C GLU A 80 13.99 31.64 -19.76
N ARG A 81 13.97 30.72 -18.79
CA ARG A 81 14.88 30.75 -17.62
C ARG A 81 16.35 30.58 -18.01
N PHE A 82 16.62 29.94 -19.14
CA PHE A 82 17.96 29.66 -19.65
C PHE A 82 18.50 30.78 -20.56
N GLY A 83 17.67 31.74 -20.96
CA GLY A 83 18.06 32.83 -21.85
C GLY A 83 18.19 32.36 -23.30
N ASP A 84 19.41 32.01 -23.72
CA ASP A 84 19.71 31.58 -25.10
C ASP A 84 19.47 30.08 -25.28
N CYS A 85 18.21 29.67 -25.16
CA CYS A 85 17.78 28.29 -25.34
C CYS A 85 17.17 28.11 -26.73
N ARG A 86 17.79 27.27 -27.55
CA ARG A 86 17.24 26.85 -28.85
C ARG A 86 16.30 25.67 -28.63
N LEU A 87 15.02 25.84 -28.96
CA LEU A 87 14.01 24.79 -28.85
C LEU A 87 13.83 24.09 -30.19
N LEU A 88 14.05 22.78 -30.22
CA LEU A 88 13.77 21.91 -31.34
C LEU A 88 12.49 21.10 -31.07
N TYR A 89 11.80 20.74 -32.15
CA TYR A 89 10.50 20.07 -32.11
C TYR A 89 10.65 18.67 -32.69
N GLN A 90 10.33 17.65 -31.89
CA GLN A 90 10.30 16.27 -32.35
C GLN A 90 8.87 15.86 -32.67
N PHE A 91 8.64 15.37 -33.88
CA PHE A 91 7.36 14.80 -34.32
C PHE A 91 7.55 13.30 -34.59
N HIS A 92 6.57 12.49 -34.22
CA HIS A 92 6.52 11.09 -34.64
C HIS A 92 6.22 11.04 -36.13
N ALA A 93 7.11 10.41 -36.88
CA ALA A 93 6.92 10.09 -38.28
C ALA A 93 6.69 8.57 -38.39
N GLU A 94 5.42 8.18 -38.51
CA GLU A 94 5.05 6.79 -38.73
C GLU A 94 4.90 6.51 -40.23
N GLY A 95 5.43 5.36 -40.67
CA GLY A 95 5.31 4.89 -42.05
C GLY A 95 4.52 3.60 -42.12
N SER A 96 3.78 3.42 -43.21
CA SER A 96 3.23 2.12 -43.58
C SER A 96 3.94 1.60 -44.83
N LEU A 97 4.21 0.29 -44.84
CA LEU A 97 4.86 -0.37 -45.95
C LEU A 97 3.93 -1.49 -46.44
N ILE A 98 3.64 -1.48 -47.73
CA ILE A 98 2.96 -2.58 -48.41
C ILE A 98 4.00 -3.31 -49.25
N VAL A 99 4.24 -4.58 -48.93
CA VAL A 99 5.16 -5.47 -49.66
C VAL A 99 4.44 -6.75 -50.03
N ALA A 100 4.83 -7.33 -51.17
CA ALA A 100 4.30 -8.61 -51.62
C ALA A 100 4.70 -9.77 -50.69
N ALA A 101 5.88 -9.68 -50.05
CA ALA A 101 6.33 -10.58 -49.00
C ALA A 101 7.32 -9.85 -48.05
N PRO A 102 7.45 -10.25 -46.77
CA PRO A 102 8.32 -9.59 -45.78
C PRO A 102 9.78 -9.47 -46.23
N ASP A 103 10.27 -10.46 -46.97
CA ASP A 103 11.66 -10.53 -47.45
C ASP A 103 11.82 -9.95 -48.88
N ALA A 104 10.74 -9.50 -49.50
CA ALA A 104 10.73 -9.04 -50.89
C ALA A 104 11.06 -7.55 -51.04
N LEU A 105 11.69 -6.93 -50.05
CA LEU A 105 12.16 -5.55 -50.17
C LEU A 105 13.32 -5.50 -51.18
N PRO A 106 13.17 -4.85 -52.35
CA PRO A 106 14.27 -4.69 -53.27
C PRO A 106 15.36 -3.87 -52.60
N SER A 107 16.58 -4.40 -52.56
CA SER A 107 17.75 -3.67 -52.07
C SER A 107 17.93 -2.40 -52.92
N GLY A 108 17.93 -1.23 -52.30
CA GLY A 108 18.24 0.04 -52.98
C GLY A 108 17.06 0.84 -53.54
N HIS A 109 15.80 0.55 -53.18
CA HIS A 109 14.62 1.32 -53.60
C HIS A 109 13.93 2.11 -52.48
N VAL A 110 14.70 2.67 -51.55
CA VAL A 110 14.19 3.76 -50.69
C VAL A 110 14.80 5.05 -51.18
N ALA A 111 14.16 5.66 -52.19
CA ALA A 111 14.40 7.05 -52.53
C ALA A 111 13.60 7.89 -51.51
N SER A 112 14.25 8.31 -50.43
CA SER A 112 13.64 9.23 -49.47
C SER A 112 13.90 10.67 -49.92
N ASP A 113 12.83 11.39 -50.27
CA ASP A 113 12.85 12.85 -50.41
C ASP A 113 12.07 13.42 -49.22
N LEU A 114 12.73 14.19 -48.35
CA LEU A 114 12.06 14.82 -47.22
C LEU A 114 11.23 15.98 -47.75
N ARG A 115 9.95 15.73 -47.98
CA ARG A 115 8.97 16.77 -48.27
C ARG A 115 8.12 17.00 -47.03
N MET A 116 8.21 18.21 -46.46
CA MET A 116 7.26 18.72 -45.49
C MET A 116 6.25 19.60 -46.25
N PRO A 117 5.19 19.03 -46.83
CA PRO A 117 4.23 19.79 -47.63
C PRO A 117 3.47 20.83 -46.80
N GLU A 118 3.33 20.60 -45.50
CA GLU A 118 2.67 21.49 -44.55
C GLU A 118 3.65 21.90 -43.44
N ARG A 119 3.50 23.12 -42.92
CA ARG A 119 4.24 23.56 -41.73
C ARG A 119 3.72 22.77 -40.53
N ALA A 120 4.58 21.99 -39.90
CA ALA A 120 4.23 21.33 -38.65
C ALA A 120 3.92 22.38 -37.58
N GLU A 121 2.82 22.18 -36.86
CA GLU A 121 2.41 23.05 -35.76
C GLU A 121 3.25 22.72 -34.52
N SER A 122 4.14 23.64 -34.14
CA SER A 122 5.10 23.44 -33.04
C SER A 122 4.45 23.05 -31.71
N GLU A 123 3.22 23.51 -31.46
CA GLU A 123 2.41 23.22 -30.27
C GLU A 123 2.08 21.72 -30.11
N TYR A 124 2.13 20.97 -31.22
CA TYR A 124 1.81 19.54 -31.28
C TYR A 124 3.06 18.68 -31.52
N ALA A 125 4.27 19.21 -31.28
CA ALA A 125 5.45 18.37 -31.20
C ALA A 125 5.30 17.36 -30.05
N ASN A 126 5.71 16.12 -30.26
CA ASN A 126 5.66 15.08 -29.22
C ASN A 126 6.68 15.34 -28.11
N HIS A 127 7.85 15.84 -28.50
CA HIS A 127 8.88 16.26 -27.56
C HIS A 127 9.43 17.61 -27.94
N TYR A 128 9.80 18.34 -26.90
CA TYR A 128 10.55 19.57 -27.02
C TYR A 128 11.97 19.33 -26.56
N ILE A 129 12.94 19.67 -27.40
CA ILE A 129 14.36 19.47 -27.10
C ILE A 129 15.02 20.84 -26.95
N GLY A 130 15.46 21.18 -25.75
CA GLY A 130 16.15 22.43 -25.46
C GLY A 130 17.67 22.27 -25.53
N LEU A 131 18.33 23.15 -26.28
CA LEU A 131 19.79 23.23 -26.41
C LEU A 131 20.27 24.58 -25.89
N VAL A 132 21.21 24.57 -24.94
CA VAL A 132 21.80 25.77 -24.33
C VAL A 132 23.32 25.72 -24.44
N GLY A 133 23.94 26.80 -24.92
CA GLY A 133 25.40 26.90 -25.08
C GLY A 133 25.98 26.18 -26.31
N PHE A 134 25.16 25.94 -27.33
CA PHE A 134 25.58 25.37 -28.61
C PHE A 134 25.57 26.44 -29.71
N ASP A 135 26.58 26.41 -30.58
CA ASP A 135 26.65 27.31 -31.73
C ASP A 135 25.61 26.89 -32.79
N ASP A 136 25.03 27.86 -33.49
CA ASP A 136 23.96 27.62 -34.48
C ASP A 136 24.37 26.60 -35.55
N ASP A 137 25.60 26.67 -36.07
CA ASP A 137 26.11 25.73 -37.07
C ASP A 137 26.09 24.27 -36.58
N ALA A 138 26.37 24.06 -35.28
CA ALA A 138 26.36 22.73 -34.68
C ALA A 138 24.93 22.21 -34.48
N VAL A 139 23.99 23.12 -34.16
CA VAL A 139 22.56 22.80 -34.06
C VAL A 139 22.02 22.43 -35.44
N ASP A 140 22.27 23.25 -36.45
CA ASP A 140 21.79 23.03 -37.82
C ASP A 140 22.30 21.71 -38.41
N ALA A 141 23.57 21.35 -38.14
CA ALA A 141 24.14 20.07 -38.54
C ALA A 141 23.44 18.85 -37.89
N ALA A 142 22.86 19.01 -36.69
CA ALA A 142 22.14 17.96 -35.98
C ALA A 142 20.66 17.88 -36.40
N VAL A 143 20.03 19.01 -36.71
CA VAL A 143 18.59 19.14 -37.04
C VAL A 143 18.20 18.42 -38.34
N ALA A 144 19.16 18.12 -39.23
CA ALA A 144 18.88 17.63 -40.58
C ALA A 144 18.86 16.10 -40.77
N ARG A 145 18.99 15.28 -39.70
CA ARG A 145 19.16 13.81 -39.86
C ARG A 145 17.92 13.03 -39.44
N LEU A 146 16.95 12.88 -40.36
CA LEU A 146 15.88 11.89 -40.19
C LEU A 146 16.43 10.48 -40.51
N ARG A 147 16.61 9.64 -39.49
CA ARG A 147 16.95 8.22 -39.69
C ARG A 147 15.66 7.41 -39.72
N PHE A 148 15.18 7.09 -40.92
CA PHE A 148 14.01 6.24 -41.10
C PHE A 148 14.41 4.76 -41.01
N ALA A 149 13.92 4.07 -39.99
CA ALA A 149 14.07 2.63 -39.85
C ALA A 149 12.68 1.99 -39.85
N VAL A 150 12.28 1.41 -40.98
CA VAL A 150 11.03 0.65 -41.08
C VAL A 150 11.34 -0.80 -40.81
N ALA A 151 10.84 -1.32 -39.69
CA ALA A 151 10.75 -2.74 -39.43
C ALA A 151 9.28 -3.14 -39.47
N PRO A 152 8.92 -4.31 -40.03
CA PRO A 152 7.57 -4.83 -39.89
C PRO A 152 7.23 -4.91 -38.40
N VAL A 153 6.15 -4.24 -37.97
CA VAL A 153 5.64 -4.42 -36.62
C VAL A 153 5.30 -5.90 -36.46
N TYR A 154 5.88 -6.55 -35.45
CA TYR A 154 5.59 -7.94 -35.13
C TYR A 154 4.15 -8.05 -34.60
N ASN A 155 3.17 -8.01 -35.51
CA ASN A 155 1.75 -8.09 -35.22
C ASN A 155 1.41 -9.37 -34.45
N ARG A 156 2.20 -10.44 -34.63
CA ARG A 156 2.06 -11.68 -33.86
C ARG A 156 2.38 -11.47 -32.37
N TYR A 157 3.35 -10.63 -32.04
CA TYR A 157 3.72 -10.33 -30.65
C TYR A 157 2.66 -9.44 -29.99
N ILE A 158 2.23 -8.36 -30.65
CA ILE A 158 1.13 -7.50 -30.18
C ILE A 158 -0.14 -8.33 -29.99
N ARG A 159 -0.53 -9.14 -30.98
CA ARG A 159 -1.69 -10.02 -30.88
C ARG A 159 -1.53 -11.06 -29.75
N ALA A 160 -0.32 -11.56 -29.50
CA ALA A 160 -0.04 -12.46 -28.38
C ALA A 160 -0.20 -11.76 -27.03
N ILE A 161 0.24 -10.50 -26.91
CA ILE A 161 0.02 -9.67 -25.73
C ILE A 161 -1.48 -9.43 -25.52
N GLU A 162 -2.22 -9.03 -26.55
CA GLU A 162 -3.67 -8.83 -26.45
C GLU A 162 -4.42 -10.09 -25.99
N LEU A 163 -4.05 -11.25 -26.55
CA LEU A 163 -4.59 -12.54 -26.13
C LEU A 163 -4.22 -12.88 -24.69
N SER A 164 -2.99 -12.61 -24.29
CA SER A 164 -2.52 -12.82 -22.91
C SER A 164 -3.28 -11.92 -21.93
N ASN A 165 -3.43 -10.63 -22.25
CA ASN A 165 -4.19 -9.67 -21.45
C ASN A 165 -5.65 -10.09 -21.31
N ARG A 166 -6.31 -10.51 -22.40
CA ARG A 166 -7.69 -11.03 -22.33
C ARG A 166 -7.80 -12.27 -21.44
N ARG A 167 -6.79 -13.16 -21.43
CA ARG A 167 -6.75 -14.32 -20.53
C ARG A 167 -6.57 -13.90 -19.08
N LEU A 168 -5.66 -12.97 -18.81
CA LEU A 168 -5.45 -12.40 -17.48
C LEU A 168 -6.72 -11.75 -16.93
N TRP A 169 -7.42 -10.94 -17.73
CA TRP A 169 -8.70 -10.34 -17.33
C TRP A 169 -9.76 -11.38 -16.98
N ARG A 170 -9.87 -12.47 -17.76
CA ARG A 170 -10.80 -13.56 -17.47
C ARG A 170 -10.45 -14.30 -16.19
N GLU A 171 -9.17 -14.57 -15.97
CA GLU A 171 -8.70 -15.24 -14.75
C GLU A 171 -8.84 -14.35 -13.52
N ASN A 172 -8.53 -13.06 -13.62
CA ASN A 172 -8.79 -12.09 -12.56
C ASN A 172 -10.28 -12.01 -12.22
N ALA A 173 -11.16 -11.97 -13.22
CA ALA A 173 -12.60 -12.02 -12.98
C ALA A 173 -13.06 -13.35 -12.35
N ARG A 174 -12.45 -14.48 -12.73
CA ARG A 174 -12.73 -15.79 -12.13
C ARG A 174 -12.27 -15.86 -10.68
N LEU A 175 -11.05 -15.42 -10.39
CA LEU A 175 -10.48 -15.36 -9.05
C LEU A 175 -11.25 -14.38 -8.17
N ALA A 176 -11.60 -13.20 -8.68
CA ALA A 176 -12.45 -12.24 -7.98
C ALA A 176 -13.79 -12.89 -7.61
N ARG A 177 -14.47 -13.58 -8.53
CA ARG A 177 -15.70 -14.33 -8.22
C ARG A 177 -15.48 -15.43 -7.17
N LYS A 178 -14.39 -16.20 -7.28
CA LYS A 178 -14.06 -17.28 -6.35
C LYS A 178 -13.77 -16.75 -4.95
N HIS A 179 -13.00 -15.67 -4.84
CA HIS A 179 -12.58 -15.09 -3.56
C HIS A 179 -13.64 -14.18 -2.95
N LEU A 180 -14.42 -13.42 -3.73
CA LEU A 180 -15.57 -12.66 -3.22
C LEU A 180 -16.73 -13.60 -2.81
N GLY A 181 -16.92 -14.71 -3.53
CA GLY A 181 -17.86 -15.77 -3.14
C GLY A 181 -17.41 -16.50 -1.87
N SER A 182 -16.13 -16.87 -1.79
CA SER A 182 -15.54 -17.51 -0.60
C SER A 182 -15.44 -16.57 0.61
N ALA A 183 -15.24 -15.26 0.41
CA ALA A 183 -15.18 -14.27 1.48
C ALA A 183 -16.56 -14.03 2.11
N ARG A 184 -17.65 -14.09 1.33
CA ARG A 184 -19.01 -14.07 1.88
C ARG A 184 -19.30 -15.31 2.74
N SER A 185 -18.85 -16.50 2.33
CA SER A 185 -19.02 -17.73 3.11
C SER A 185 -18.12 -17.78 4.34
N GLY A 186 -16.88 -17.30 4.25
CA GLY A 186 -15.93 -17.24 5.35
C GLY A 186 -16.30 -16.20 6.42
N ALA A 187 -16.68 -14.98 6.01
CA ALA A 187 -17.12 -13.94 6.93
C ALA A 187 -18.43 -14.32 7.65
N ALA A 188 -19.38 -14.98 6.96
CA ALA A 188 -20.60 -15.47 7.57
C ALA A 188 -20.34 -16.60 8.58
N ALA A 189 -19.43 -17.54 8.27
CA ALA A 189 -19.03 -18.61 9.20
C ALA A 189 -18.26 -18.06 10.41
N MET A 190 -17.40 -17.05 10.21
CA MET A 190 -16.66 -16.37 11.27
C MET A 190 -17.61 -15.61 12.20
N ALA A 191 -18.60 -14.91 11.65
CA ALA A 191 -19.63 -14.20 12.41
C ALA A 191 -20.48 -15.17 13.25
N ALA A 192 -20.94 -16.28 12.66
CA ALA A 192 -21.70 -17.29 13.39
C ALA A 192 -20.89 -17.93 14.54
N LYS A 193 -19.58 -18.12 14.35
CA LYS A 193 -18.68 -18.62 15.41
C LYS A 193 -18.46 -17.59 16.51
N LEU A 194 -18.35 -16.30 16.15
CA LEU A 194 -18.25 -15.20 17.11
C LEU A 194 -19.51 -15.07 17.96
N ASP A 195 -20.69 -15.20 17.35
CA ASP A 195 -21.97 -15.18 18.08
C ASP A 195 -22.16 -16.38 19.00
N ALA A 196 -21.65 -17.55 18.63
CA ALA A 196 -21.65 -18.74 19.49
C ALA A 196 -20.74 -18.55 20.71
N VAL A 197 -19.50 -18.10 20.50
CA VAL A 197 -18.55 -17.84 21.60
C VAL A 197 -19.05 -16.73 22.53
N THR A 198 -19.71 -15.70 21.98
CA THR A 198 -20.26 -14.60 22.79
C THR A 198 -21.39 -15.09 23.68
N ARG A 199 -22.22 -16.03 23.21
CA ARG A 199 -23.27 -16.68 24.02
C ARG A 199 -22.69 -17.58 25.10
N GLU A 200 -21.72 -18.44 24.76
CA GLU A 200 -21.05 -19.29 25.75
C GLU A 200 -20.37 -18.46 26.86
N LEU A 201 -19.77 -17.31 26.49
CA LEU A 201 -19.16 -16.41 27.47
C LEU A 201 -20.20 -15.75 28.38
N ALA A 202 -21.39 -15.41 27.86
CA ALA A 202 -22.47 -14.86 28.67
C ALA A 202 -22.99 -15.91 29.66
N GLU A 203 -23.24 -17.14 29.20
CA GLU A 203 -23.68 -18.26 30.05
C GLU A 203 -22.64 -18.59 31.13
N ALA A 204 -21.35 -18.64 30.77
CA ALA A 204 -20.28 -18.87 31.74
C ALA A 204 -20.19 -17.76 32.80
N ARG A 205 -20.42 -16.49 32.42
CA ARG A 205 -20.44 -15.36 33.36
C ARG A 205 -21.61 -15.46 34.33
N GLU A 206 -22.80 -15.82 33.85
CA GLU A 206 -23.96 -16.04 34.71
C GLU A 206 -23.72 -17.21 35.68
N HIS A 207 -23.12 -18.30 35.20
CA HIS A 207 -22.79 -19.44 36.05
C HIS A 207 -21.78 -19.10 37.14
N VAL A 208 -20.73 -18.33 36.80
CA VAL A 208 -19.74 -17.86 37.78
C VAL A 208 -20.41 -16.93 38.81
N ALA A 209 -21.30 -16.04 38.39
CA ALA A 209 -22.02 -15.16 39.32
C ALA A 209 -22.89 -15.96 40.30
N ALA A 210 -23.61 -16.98 39.82
CA ALA A 210 -24.43 -17.85 40.67
C ALA A 210 -23.58 -18.64 41.69
N LEU A 211 -22.43 -19.17 41.27
CA LEU A 211 -21.50 -19.87 42.17
C LEU A 211 -20.90 -18.92 43.22
N GLN A 212 -20.59 -17.68 42.85
CA GLN A 212 -20.12 -16.66 43.79
C GLN A 212 -21.17 -16.34 44.85
N GLU A 213 -22.45 -16.24 44.45
CA GLU A 213 -23.55 -16.01 45.38
C GLU A 213 -23.73 -17.20 46.35
N GLN A 214 -23.69 -18.43 45.86
CA GLN A 214 -23.75 -19.64 46.70
C GLN A 214 -22.59 -19.70 47.71
N LEU A 215 -21.36 -19.45 47.25
CA LEU A 215 -20.19 -19.45 48.12
C LEU A 215 -20.31 -18.38 49.22
N GLN A 216 -20.87 -17.22 48.89
CA GLN A 216 -21.11 -16.15 49.85
C GLN A 216 -22.13 -16.57 50.92
N GLN A 217 -23.24 -17.19 50.50
CA GLN A 217 -24.26 -17.73 51.41
C GLN A 217 -23.69 -18.80 52.34
N GLU A 218 -22.87 -19.71 51.83
CA GLU A 218 -22.20 -20.73 52.63
C GLU A 218 -21.26 -20.12 53.67
N ARG A 219 -20.43 -19.14 53.26
CA ARG A 219 -19.53 -18.41 54.16
C ARG A 219 -20.29 -17.72 55.28
N GLU A 220 -21.40 -17.07 54.96
CA GLU A 220 -22.26 -16.44 55.97
C GLU A 220 -22.88 -17.46 56.92
N SER A 221 -23.35 -18.59 56.41
CA SER A 221 -23.91 -19.67 57.22
C SER A 221 -22.86 -20.26 58.18
N ALA A 222 -21.63 -20.47 57.69
CA ALA A 222 -20.51 -20.97 58.47
C ALA A 222 -20.08 -19.95 59.54
N ALA A 223 -20.03 -18.67 59.20
CA ALA A 223 -19.76 -17.59 60.15
C ALA A 223 -20.84 -17.53 61.25
N ARG A 224 -22.13 -17.67 60.90
CA ARG A 224 -23.23 -17.75 61.87
C ARG A 224 -23.12 -18.97 62.78
N ALA A 225 -22.79 -20.14 62.22
CA ALA A 225 -22.59 -21.37 62.98
C ALA A 225 -21.40 -21.25 63.95
N GLN A 226 -20.26 -20.70 63.50
CA GLN A 226 -19.11 -20.43 64.37
C GLN A 226 -19.45 -19.43 65.49
N ALA A 227 -20.21 -18.37 65.19
CA ALA A 227 -20.66 -17.41 66.19
C ALA A 227 -21.54 -18.06 67.27
N LEU A 228 -22.45 -18.97 66.89
CA LEU A 228 -23.28 -19.72 67.82
C LEU A 228 -22.46 -20.64 68.74
N LEU A 229 -21.47 -21.34 68.19
CA LEU A 229 -20.55 -22.19 68.96
C LEU A 229 -19.63 -21.39 69.88
N ALA A 230 -19.34 -20.13 69.55
CA ALA A 230 -18.55 -19.22 70.38
C ALA A 230 -19.33 -18.65 71.57
N THR A 231 -20.65 -18.88 71.68
CA THR A 231 -21.45 -18.37 72.80
C THR A 231 -21.05 -19.00 74.14
N PRO A 232 -21.12 -18.24 75.25
CA PRO A 232 -20.73 -18.73 76.58
C PRO A 232 -21.51 -19.98 77.02
N ARG A 233 -22.79 -20.07 76.63
CA ARG A 233 -23.65 -21.22 76.91
C ARG A 233 -23.15 -22.51 76.25
N HIS A 234 -22.74 -22.44 74.98
CA HIS A 234 -22.27 -23.63 74.25
C HIS A 234 -20.92 -24.12 74.79
N ARG A 235 -20.00 -23.21 75.12
CA ARG A 235 -18.72 -23.54 75.78
C ARG A 235 -18.92 -24.17 77.17
N ALA A 236 -19.90 -23.70 77.94
CA ALA A 236 -20.23 -24.28 79.25
C ALA A 236 -20.78 -25.72 79.14
N VAL A 237 -21.62 -25.99 78.13
CA VAL A 237 -22.18 -27.33 77.86
C VAL A 237 -21.10 -28.31 77.39
N GLU A 238 -20.19 -27.89 76.50
CA GLU A 238 -19.02 -28.68 76.07
C GLU A 238 -18.09 -29.02 77.25
N ALA A 239 -17.81 -28.04 78.13
CA ALA A 239 -17.01 -28.24 79.34
C ALA A 239 -17.68 -29.20 80.35
N ALA A 240 -19.00 -29.14 80.48
CA ALA A 240 -19.77 -30.07 81.30
C ALA A 240 -19.77 -31.49 80.71
N ARG A 241 -19.95 -31.63 79.38
CA ARG A 241 -19.93 -32.91 78.65
C ARG A 241 -18.57 -33.60 78.73
N THR A 242 -17.48 -32.86 78.57
CA THR A 242 -16.11 -33.39 78.69
C THR A 242 -15.77 -33.79 80.14
N ARG A 243 -16.26 -33.06 81.15
CA ARG A 243 -16.17 -33.49 82.56
C ARG A 243 -16.98 -34.75 82.85
N LEU A 244 -18.20 -34.85 82.34
CA LEU A 244 -19.07 -36.03 82.47
C LEU A 244 -18.49 -37.27 81.77
N GLY A 245 -17.88 -37.11 80.60
CA GLY A 245 -17.24 -38.19 79.85
C GLY A 245 -16.00 -38.79 80.54
N ARG A 246 -15.33 -38.05 81.44
CA ARG A 246 -14.21 -38.56 82.25
C ARG A 246 -14.67 -39.40 83.45
N HIS A 247 -15.94 -39.36 83.85
CA HIS A 247 -16.47 -40.16 84.95
C HIS A 247 -17.44 -41.24 84.45
N ARG A 248 -16.93 -42.48 84.31
CA ARG A 248 -17.68 -43.67 83.87
C ARG A 248 -18.99 -43.94 84.63
N LEU A 249 -19.08 -43.54 85.90
CA LEU A 249 -20.27 -43.73 86.73
C LEU A 249 -21.43 -42.80 86.33
N LEU A 250 -21.14 -41.53 86.03
CA LEU A 250 -22.18 -40.53 85.71
C LEU A 250 -22.82 -40.76 84.32
N MET A 251 -22.05 -41.31 83.37
CA MET A 251 -22.56 -41.71 82.06
C MET A 251 -23.61 -42.83 82.12
N ARG A 252 -23.54 -43.72 83.13
CA ARG A 252 -24.56 -44.77 83.34
C ARG A 252 -25.88 -44.18 83.85
N VAL A 253 -25.82 -43.17 84.73
CA VAL A 253 -27.01 -42.50 85.28
C VAL A 253 -27.70 -41.63 84.22
N ALA A 254 -26.93 -40.87 83.43
CA ALA A 254 -27.49 -40.03 82.37
C ALA A 254 -28.16 -40.84 81.25
N ARG A 255 -27.63 -42.01 80.89
CA ARG A 255 -28.27 -42.92 79.91
C ARG A 255 -29.59 -43.51 80.43
N ALA A 256 -29.69 -43.80 81.72
CA ALA A 256 -30.94 -44.28 82.32
C ALA A 256 -32.04 -43.20 82.31
N ALA A 257 -31.67 -41.92 82.49
CA ALA A 257 -32.62 -40.81 82.43
C ALA A 257 -33.06 -40.45 80.99
N TRP A 258 -32.16 -40.56 80.00
CA TRP A 258 -32.49 -40.24 78.60
C TRP A 258 -33.40 -41.28 77.93
N GLY A 259 -33.46 -42.52 78.45
CA GLY A 259 -34.38 -43.57 77.97
C GLY A 259 -35.86 -43.28 78.21
N PHE A 260 -36.21 -42.29 79.05
CA PHE A 260 -37.59 -41.93 79.37
C PHE A 260 -38.16 -40.76 78.54
N ILE A 261 -37.34 -40.06 77.76
CA ILE A 261 -37.76 -38.89 76.98
C ILE A 261 -37.79 -39.27 75.50
N ARG A 262 -38.94 -39.74 75.01
CA ARG A 262 -39.21 -39.89 73.56
C ARG A 262 -39.36 -38.50 72.95
N PRO A 263 -38.58 -38.09 71.93
CA PRO A 263 -38.96 -36.96 71.09
C PRO A 263 -40.13 -37.35 70.16
N PRO A 264 -41.12 -36.45 69.95
CA PRO A 264 -42.25 -36.71 69.06
C PRO A 264 -41.80 -36.84 67.60
N ARG A 265 -42.41 -37.78 66.86
CA ARG A 265 -42.30 -37.91 65.41
C ARG A 265 -42.92 -36.67 64.76
N ILE A 266 -42.20 -36.07 63.83
CA ILE A 266 -42.71 -35.05 62.90
C ILE A 266 -42.82 -35.77 61.54
N ASP A 267 -44.03 -35.78 60.99
CA ASP A 267 -44.31 -36.11 59.58
C ASP A 267 -43.93 -34.91 58.69
#